data_AF-A0A086JNK5-F1
#
_entry.id   AF-A0A086JNK5-F1
#
_cell.length_a   1.000
_cell.length_b   1.000
_cell.length_c   1.000
_cell.angle_alpha   90.00
_cell.angle_beta   90.00
_cell.angle_gamma   90.00
#
_symmetry.space_group_name_H-M   'P 1'
#
loop_
_entity.id
_entity.type
_entity.pdbx_description
1 polymer ?
#
loop_
_entity_poly.entity_id
_entity_poly.type
_entity_poly.pdbx_seq_one_letter_code
_entity_poly.pdbx_strand_id
1 'polypeptide(L)'
;MIDFTRREVEKMFCRDNQHACNATVIYGDTDSVMVDFGDFSIAEAMKLGEEAAQALSEKFVKPIRLEFEKVYCPFLLMNKKRYAGLLYTRPEKYDKIDSKGIETVRRDFSLLVQTMADTVLRKMLIDKDVEAAKEYTRRKVAELLQNKIDLSLLVQTKSLGKMDYDTRLPHVELAKKLRKRDAGTAPSVGDRVSYVVIQGAKGQAQYERAEDPLYVLENNLPIDTQHYLEGIKKPLCRIFEGVMSNPESLFSGSHTMKRTVSISTQGALSKFVQRGVQCVGCRSVIREGALCRRCQENEAEIVVNKMAEMAEKEKEHSDLWTECQR
;
A
#
# COMPACT_ATOMS: atom_id res chain seq x y z
N MET A 1 23.58 12.32 25.41
CA MET A 1 22.39 13.13 25.77
C MET A 1 21.14 12.28 25.74
N ILE A 2 20.76 11.66 24.62
CA ILE A 2 19.55 10.82 24.54
C ILE A 2 19.49 9.68 25.58
N ASP A 3 20.58 8.92 25.79
CA ASP A 3 20.59 7.84 26.79
C ASP A 3 20.56 8.34 28.25
N PHE A 4 20.95 9.60 28.47
CA PHE A 4 20.74 10.26 29.76
C PHE A 4 19.27 10.60 29.91
N THR A 5 18.65 11.26 28.92
CA THR A 5 17.21 11.58 28.92
C THR A 5 16.35 10.33 29.16
N ARG A 6 16.67 9.21 28.52
CA ARG A 6 15.96 7.93 28.69
C ARG A 6 15.99 7.44 30.14
N ARG A 7 17.18 7.33 30.73
CA ARG A 7 17.33 6.84 32.10
C ARG A 7 16.69 7.77 33.12
N GLU A 8 16.80 9.07 32.88
CA GLU A 8 16.31 10.08 33.81
C GLU A 8 14.78 10.18 33.80
N VAL A 9 14.11 10.04 32.64
CA VAL A 9 12.64 10.05 32.59
C VAL A 9 12.04 8.83 33.29
N GLU A 10 12.59 7.64 33.04
CA GLU A 10 12.11 6.40 33.69
C GLU A 10 12.36 6.41 35.21
N LYS A 11 13.46 7.02 35.66
CA LYS A 11 13.74 7.20 37.08
C LYS A 11 12.84 8.22 37.76
N MET A 12 12.50 9.31 37.08
CA MET A 12 11.68 10.37 37.68
C MET A 12 10.21 9.95 37.75
N PHE A 13 9.68 9.41 36.65
CA PHE A 13 8.27 9.06 36.53
C PHE A 13 8.04 7.57 36.85
N CYS A 14 8.29 7.19 38.10
CA CYS A 14 8.07 5.83 38.59
C CYS A 14 7.23 5.81 39.88
N ARG A 15 6.70 4.64 40.23
CA ARG A 15 5.89 4.42 41.43
C ARG A 15 6.63 4.74 42.73
N ASP A 16 7.94 4.52 42.77
CA ASP A 16 8.75 4.85 43.95
C ASP A 16 8.77 6.36 44.23
N ASN A 17 8.58 7.18 43.18
CA ASN A 17 8.43 8.63 43.27
C ASN A 17 6.95 9.07 43.28
N GLN A 18 6.03 8.20 43.74
CA GLN A 18 4.61 8.51 43.92
C GLN A 18 3.83 8.77 42.62
N HIS A 19 4.34 8.37 41.45
CA HIS A 19 3.55 8.37 40.21
C HIS A 19 2.65 7.12 40.13
N ALA A 20 1.50 7.23 39.44
CA ALA A 20 0.55 6.11 39.33
C ALA A 20 1.13 4.90 38.57
N CYS A 21 1.94 5.16 37.55
CA CYS A 21 2.56 4.15 36.69
C CYS A 21 4.07 4.38 36.55
N ASN A 22 4.78 3.33 36.12
CA ASN A 22 6.18 3.43 35.72
C ASN A 22 6.24 3.83 34.25
N ALA A 23 6.76 5.01 33.97
CA ALA A 23 7.01 5.45 32.62
C ALA A 23 8.09 4.58 31.97
N THR A 24 7.89 4.24 30.69
CA THR A 24 8.82 3.42 29.92
C THR A 24 9.13 4.11 28.60
N VAL A 25 10.41 4.18 28.21
CA VAL A 25 10.78 4.69 26.90
C VAL A 25 10.55 3.61 25.85
N ILE A 26 9.56 3.83 24.97
CA ILE A 26 9.20 2.88 23.91
C ILE A 26 9.99 3.09 22.62
N TYR A 27 10.49 4.31 22.38
CA TYR A 27 11.27 4.63 21.19
C TYR A 27 12.14 5.87 21.38
N GLY A 28 13.20 6.00 20.58
CA GLY A 28 13.90 7.27 20.43
C GLY A 28 14.80 7.29 19.19
N ASP A 29 14.88 8.45 18.55
CA ASP A 29 15.62 8.65 17.30
C ASP A 29 16.38 9.98 17.38
N THR A 30 17.70 9.90 17.54
CA THR A 30 18.68 11.01 17.62
C THR A 30 18.37 12.11 18.64
N ASP A 31 17.32 12.88 18.40
CA ASP A 31 16.89 14.09 19.11
C ASP A 31 15.53 13.93 19.82
N SER A 32 14.81 12.83 19.60
CA SER A 32 13.49 12.58 20.16
C SER A 32 13.43 11.31 21.02
N VAL A 33 12.62 11.35 22.08
CA VAL A 33 12.32 10.22 22.97
C VAL A 33 10.80 10.11 23.08
N MET A 34 10.25 8.91 22.87
CA MET A 34 8.83 8.62 23.04
C MET A 34 8.66 7.82 24.32
N VAL A 35 7.88 8.36 25.24
CA VAL A 35 7.67 7.82 26.58
C VAL A 35 6.22 7.37 26.68
N ASP A 36 6.03 6.13 27.09
CA ASP A 36 4.73 5.62 27.53
C ASP A 36 4.60 5.86 29.03
N PHE A 37 3.70 6.76 29.41
CA PHE A 37 3.42 7.05 30.82
C PHE A 37 2.41 6.07 31.43
N GLY A 38 1.77 5.21 30.63
CA GLY A 38 0.70 4.30 31.05
C GLY A 38 -0.70 4.79 30.66
N ASP A 39 -1.72 4.24 31.33
CA ASP A 39 -3.14 4.45 30.99
C ASP A 39 -3.67 5.81 31.49
N PHE A 40 -3.22 6.88 30.85
CA PHE A 40 -3.68 8.25 31.10
C PHE A 40 -4.56 8.78 29.97
N SER A 41 -5.43 9.75 30.28
CA SER A 41 -6.10 10.53 29.24
C SER A 41 -5.10 11.35 28.43
N ILE A 42 -5.49 11.77 27.22
CA ILE A 42 -4.60 12.57 26.35
C ILE A 42 -4.19 13.88 27.03
N ALA A 43 -5.09 14.53 27.75
CA ALA A 43 -4.81 15.77 28.48
C ALA A 43 -3.79 15.55 29.61
N GLU A 44 -3.93 14.47 30.37
CA GLU A 44 -2.99 14.12 31.44
C GLU A 44 -1.62 13.73 30.87
N ALA A 45 -1.58 12.94 29.79
CA ALA A 45 -0.35 12.56 29.11
C ALA A 45 0.41 13.79 28.56
N MET A 46 -0.30 14.80 28.02
CA MET A 46 0.29 16.06 27.60
C MET A 46 0.92 16.80 28.78
N LYS A 47 0.19 16.92 29.90
CA LYS A 47 0.69 17.57 31.11
C LYS A 47 1.94 16.88 31.66
N LEU A 48 1.93 15.54 31.75
CA LEU A 48 3.10 14.75 32.17
C LEU A 48 4.28 14.94 31.21
N GLY A 49 4.02 15.01 29.91
CA GLY A 49 5.04 15.28 28.90
C GLY A 49 5.70 16.65 29.06
N GLU A 50 4.91 17.70 29.33
CA GLU A 50 5.41 19.05 29.61
C GLU A 50 6.22 19.11 30.92
N GLU A 51 5.71 18.50 31.99
CA GLU A 51 6.41 18.37 33.27
C GLU A 51 7.76 17.65 33.09
N ALA A 52 7.78 16.54 32.36
CA ALA A 52 8.99 15.79 32.05
C ALA A 52 9.99 16.62 31.25
N ALA A 53 9.54 17.31 30.20
CA ALA A 53 10.38 18.16 29.36
C ALA A 53 11.03 19.30 30.17
N GLN A 54 10.27 19.94 31.05
CA GLN A 54 10.78 21.00 31.94
C GLN A 54 11.80 20.43 32.94
N ALA A 55 11.45 19.39 33.70
CA ALA A 55 12.32 18.80 34.71
C ALA A 55 13.63 18.25 34.12
N LEU A 56 13.58 17.67 32.92
CA LEU A 56 14.78 17.18 32.24
C LEU A 56 15.63 18.33 31.68
N SER A 57 15.02 19.41 31.20
CA SER A 57 15.74 20.59 30.69
C SER A 57 16.62 21.24 31.75
N GLU A 58 16.16 21.26 33.01
CA GLU A 58 16.92 21.79 34.15
C GLU A 58 18.20 21.00 34.45
N LYS A 59 18.28 19.73 34.01
CA LYS A 59 19.46 18.88 34.17
C LYS A 59 20.52 19.12 33.08
N PHE A 60 20.23 19.91 32.05
CA PHE A 60 21.17 20.25 30.98
C PHE A 60 21.75 21.65 31.14
N VAL A 61 22.94 21.86 30.56
CA VAL A 61 23.58 23.18 30.51
C VAL A 61 22.86 24.05 29.47
N LYS A 62 22.52 25.28 29.83
CA LYS A 62 21.94 26.27 28.89
C LYS A 62 22.88 26.44 27.68
N PRO A 63 22.37 26.51 26.44
CA PRO A 63 20.97 26.72 26.03
C PRO A 63 20.20 25.43 25.68
N ILE A 64 20.67 24.24 26.08
CA ILE A 64 20.01 22.98 25.76
C ILE A 64 18.67 22.90 26.51
N ARG A 65 17.58 22.70 25.77
CA ARG A 65 16.23 22.55 26.31
C ARG A 65 15.51 21.42 25.58
N LEU A 66 14.74 20.63 26.33
CA LEU A 66 13.77 19.68 25.79
C LEU A 66 12.39 20.34 25.80
N GLU A 67 11.63 20.08 24.74
CA GLU A 67 10.28 20.60 24.57
C GLU A 67 9.34 19.43 24.34
N PHE A 68 8.20 19.47 25.01
CA PHE A 68 7.10 18.58 24.70
C PHE A 68 6.51 18.98 23.34
N GLU A 69 6.32 18.01 22.44
CA GLU A 69 5.86 18.28 21.08
C GLU A 69 4.42 17.80 20.82
N LYS A 70 4.09 16.56 21.23
CA LYS A 70 2.85 15.87 20.85
C LYS A 70 2.63 14.57 21.63
N VAL A 71 1.38 14.10 21.64
CA VAL A 71 0.98 12.75 22.07
C VAL A 71 0.53 11.93 20.86
N TYR A 72 0.82 10.62 20.86
CA TYR A 72 0.22 9.66 19.94
C TYR A 72 -0.80 8.77 20.64
N CYS A 73 -2.03 8.70 20.13
CA CYS A 73 -3.05 7.79 20.67
C CYS A 73 -4.15 7.44 19.64
N PRO A 74 -4.18 6.23 19.05
CA PRO A 74 -3.26 5.11 19.24
C PRO A 74 -1.90 5.31 18.53
N PHE A 75 -0.91 4.50 18.92
CA PHE A 75 0.45 4.48 18.36
C PHE A 75 0.81 3.06 17.87
N LEU A 76 1.38 2.97 16.68
CA LEU A 76 1.83 1.74 16.03
C LEU A 76 3.31 1.88 15.64
N LEU A 77 4.18 1.24 16.42
CA LEU A 77 5.61 1.13 16.13
C LEU A 77 5.88 -0.19 15.40
N MET A 78 6.32 -0.12 14.14
CA MET A 78 6.65 -1.31 13.36
C MET A 78 8.14 -1.63 13.43
N ASN A 79 8.99 -0.64 13.18
CA ASN A 79 10.44 -0.78 13.13
C ASN A 79 11.10 0.58 13.42
N LYS A 80 12.43 0.60 13.55
CA LYS A 80 13.19 1.86 13.64
C LYS A 80 12.89 2.74 12.42
N LYS A 81 12.55 4.01 12.67
CA LYS A 81 12.11 5.00 11.67
C LYS A 81 10.85 4.62 10.89
N ARG A 82 10.04 3.69 11.39
CA ARG A 82 8.79 3.23 10.76
C ARG A 82 7.69 3.09 11.80
N TYR A 83 6.87 4.13 11.90
CA TYR A 83 5.76 4.18 12.86
C TYR A 83 4.61 5.05 12.34
N ALA A 84 3.40 4.77 12.82
CA ALA A 84 2.22 5.56 12.60
C ALA A 84 1.47 5.80 13.91
N GLY A 85 0.74 6.91 14.00
CA GLY A 85 -0.15 7.15 15.12
C GLY A 85 -1.08 8.32 14.86
N LEU A 86 -2.17 8.42 15.63
CA LEU A 86 -2.97 9.64 15.65
C LEU A 86 -2.24 10.68 16.48
N LEU A 87 -1.86 11.78 15.84
CA LEU A 87 -1.12 12.88 16.43
C LEU A 87 -2.08 13.84 17.11
N TYR A 88 -1.80 14.16 18.37
CA TYR A 88 -2.50 15.18 19.15
C TYR A 88 -1.50 16.25 19.56
N THR A 89 -1.73 17.49 19.09
CA THR A 89 -1.13 18.71 19.67
C THR A 89 -2.04 19.36 20.71
N ARG A 90 -3.34 19.02 20.68
CA ARG A 90 -4.36 19.46 21.64
C ARG A 90 -5.20 18.27 22.11
N PRO A 91 -5.72 18.29 23.35
CA PRO A 91 -6.32 17.11 23.95
C PRO A 91 -7.69 16.72 23.37
N GLU A 92 -8.42 17.66 22.75
CA GLU A 92 -9.82 17.43 22.36
C GLU A 92 -9.96 16.64 21.05
N LYS A 93 -9.01 16.79 20.12
CA LYS A 93 -9.11 16.21 18.78
C LYS A 93 -7.73 15.93 18.19
N TYR A 94 -7.60 14.78 17.53
CA TYR A 94 -6.42 14.47 16.75
C TYR A 94 -6.30 15.40 15.53
N ASP A 95 -5.07 15.74 15.18
CA ASP A 95 -4.78 16.60 14.03
C ASP A 95 -4.79 15.78 12.73
N LYS A 96 -4.04 14.66 12.71
CA LYS A 96 -3.92 13.74 11.57
C LYS A 96 -3.33 12.40 11.97
N ILE A 97 -3.36 11.43 11.06
CA ILE A 97 -2.46 10.28 11.11
C ILE A 97 -1.06 10.78 10.73
N ASP A 98 -0.10 10.69 11.65
CA ASP A 98 1.31 10.89 11.31
C ASP A 98 1.91 9.53 10.91
N SER A 99 2.57 9.48 9.76
CA SER A 99 3.21 8.27 9.23
C SER A 99 4.66 8.59 8.91
N LYS A 100 5.60 7.99 9.65
CA LYS A 100 7.03 8.19 9.45
C LYS A 100 7.66 6.95 8.83
N GLY A 101 8.29 7.12 7.67
CA GLY A 101 9.03 6.05 6.95
C GLY A 101 8.17 4.89 6.44
N ILE A 102 6.84 5.03 6.48
CA ILE A 102 5.89 4.06 5.93
C ILE A 102 5.68 4.34 4.44
N GLU A 103 5.27 3.32 3.72
CA GLU A 103 4.99 3.35 2.28
C GLU A 103 3.99 4.45 1.87
N THR A 104 3.07 4.87 2.75
CA THR A 104 2.10 5.96 2.50
C THR A 104 2.73 7.29 2.10
N VAL A 105 3.94 7.58 2.57
CA VAL A 105 4.65 8.85 2.28
C VAL A 105 5.81 8.66 1.30
N ARG A 106 5.96 7.45 0.74
CA ARG A 106 7.07 7.09 -0.14
C ARG A 106 6.67 7.08 -1.61
N ARG A 107 7.31 7.96 -2.39
CA ARG A 107 7.01 8.19 -3.82
C ARG A 107 7.48 7.08 -4.76
N ASP A 108 8.25 6.10 -4.26
CA ASP A 108 8.76 4.99 -5.06
C ASP A 108 7.82 3.78 -5.11
N PHE A 109 6.76 3.78 -4.31
CA PHE A 109 5.70 2.77 -4.34
C PHE A 109 4.56 3.19 -5.27
N SER A 110 3.85 2.22 -5.84
CA SER A 110 2.66 2.51 -6.64
C SER A 110 1.55 3.11 -5.78
N LEU A 111 0.69 3.91 -6.40
CA LEU A 111 -0.41 4.58 -5.71
C LEU A 111 -1.36 3.58 -5.03
N LEU A 112 -1.51 2.36 -5.60
CA LEU A 112 -2.23 1.27 -4.96
C LEU A 112 -1.70 0.95 -3.57
N VAL A 113 -0.38 0.77 -3.42
CA VAL A 113 0.24 0.42 -2.12
C VAL A 113 0.04 1.56 -1.12
N GLN A 114 0.24 2.80 -1.56
CA GLN A 114 0.07 3.98 -0.71
C GLN A 114 -1.38 4.10 -0.21
N THR A 115 -2.34 3.98 -1.12
CA THR A 115 -3.78 4.07 -0.82
C THR A 115 -4.24 2.92 0.07
N MET A 116 -3.78 1.71 -0.20
CA MET A 116 -4.10 0.54 0.62
C MET A 116 -3.56 0.69 2.05
N ALA A 117 -2.28 1.09 2.20
CA ALA A 117 -1.68 1.30 3.51
C ALA A 117 -2.36 2.42 4.30
N ASP A 118 -2.69 3.55 3.66
CA ASP A 118 -3.40 4.66 4.31
C ASP A 118 -4.81 4.23 4.75
N THR A 119 -5.54 3.52 3.90
CA THR A 119 -6.88 3.04 4.22
C THR A 119 -6.86 2.03 5.37
N VAL A 120 -5.89 1.11 5.38
CA VAL A 120 -5.70 0.14 6.48
C VAL A 120 -5.38 0.87 7.79
N LEU A 121 -4.46 1.84 7.75
CA LEU A 121 -4.13 2.65 8.94
C LEU A 121 -5.33 3.44 9.45
N ARG A 122 -6.15 4.04 8.57
CA ARG A 122 -7.39 4.73 8.97
C ARG A 122 -8.35 3.79 9.67
N LYS A 123 -8.62 2.63 9.08
CA LYS A 123 -9.52 1.62 9.67
C LYS A 123 -9.04 1.15 11.04
N MET A 124 -7.73 0.97 11.20
CA MET A 124 -7.15 0.48 12.45
C MET A 124 -7.02 1.57 13.52
N LEU A 125 -6.59 2.78 13.16
CA LEU A 125 -6.25 3.83 14.13
C LEU A 125 -7.44 4.76 14.43
N ILE A 126 -8.29 5.05 13.45
CA ILE A 126 -9.45 5.92 13.60
C ILE A 126 -10.69 5.09 13.92
N ASP A 127 -11.06 4.18 13.02
CA ASP A 127 -12.31 3.40 13.15
C ASP A 127 -12.19 2.31 14.23
N LYS A 128 -10.95 1.98 14.63
CA LYS A 128 -10.61 0.90 15.57
C LYS A 128 -11.19 -0.46 15.14
N ASP A 129 -11.33 -0.66 13.83
CA ASP A 129 -11.90 -1.87 13.24
C ASP A 129 -10.84 -2.63 12.41
N VAL A 130 -10.23 -3.60 13.08
CA VAL A 130 -9.21 -4.47 12.49
C VAL A 130 -9.84 -5.44 11.48
N GLU A 131 -11.09 -5.88 11.69
CA GLU A 131 -11.74 -6.83 10.77
C GLU A 131 -12.12 -6.15 9.46
N ALA A 132 -12.62 -4.91 9.50
CA ALA A 132 -12.83 -4.11 8.30
C ALA A 132 -11.53 -3.85 7.53
N ALA A 133 -10.40 -3.68 8.22
CA ALA A 133 -9.09 -3.52 7.58
C ALA A 133 -8.63 -4.83 6.88
N LYS A 134 -8.86 -5.98 7.52
CA LYS A 134 -8.58 -7.31 6.93
C LYS A 134 -9.45 -7.55 5.69
N GLU A 135 -10.75 -7.31 5.80
CA GLU A 135 -11.68 -7.52 4.69
C GLU A 135 -11.39 -6.61 3.50
N TYR A 136 -11.09 -5.34 3.76
CA TYR A 136 -10.63 -4.41 2.74
C TYR A 136 -9.38 -4.93 2.00
N THR A 137 -8.41 -5.47 2.75
CA THR A 137 -7.18 -6.04 2.19
C THR A 137 -7.48 -7.25 1.30
N ARG A 138 -8.29 -8.21 1.78
CA ARG A 138 -8.69 -9.39 1.00
C ARG A 138 -9.40 -9.01 -0.29
N ARG A 139 -10.34 -8.07 -0.22
CA ARG A 139 -11.07 -7.56 -1.38
C ARG A 139 -10.13 -6.94 -2.43
N LYS A 140 -9.21 -6.06 -2.02
CA LYS A 140 -8.25 -5.43 -2.94
C LYS A 140 -7.26 -6.40 -3.55
N VAL A 141 -6.83 -7.42 -2.79
CA VAL A 141 -6.01 -8.52 -3.32
C VAL A 141 -6.79 -9.31 -4.38
N ALA A 142 -8.07 -9.60 -4.14
CA ALA A 142 -8.92 -10.29 -5.11
C ALA A 142 -9.14 -9.44 -6.38
N GLU A 143 -9.39 -8.13 -6.23
CA GLU A 143 -9.50 -7.21 -7.37
C GLU A 143 -8.22 -7.18 -8.21
N LEU A 144 -7.04 -7.12 -7.57
CA LEU A 144 -5.74 -7.15 -8.26
C LEU A 144 -5.58 -8.45 -9.08
N LEU A 145 -5.81 -9.61 -8.45
CA LEU A 145 -5.67 -10.91 -9.10
C LEU A 145 -6.70 -11.17 -10.20
N GLN A 146 -7.80 -10.41 -10.19
CA GLN A 146 -8.86 -10.48 -11.20
C GLN A 146 -8.71 -9.43 -12.31
N ASN A 147 -7.62 -8.66 -12.34
CA ASN A 147 -7.40 -7.54 -13.26
C ASN A 147 -8.50 -6.46 -13.19
N LYS A 148 -9.00 -6.17 -11.98
CA LYS A 148 -10.01 -5.14 -11.70
C LYS A 148 -9.43 -3.86 -11.10
N ILE A 149 -8.11 -3.76 -11.03
CA ILE A 149 -7.41 -2.56 -10.56
C ILE A 149 -7.00 -1.74 -11.77
N ASP A 150 -7.31 -0.45 -11.72
CA ASP A 150 -6.94 0.50 -12.77
C ASP A 150 -5.42 0.61 -12.95
N LEU A 151 -4.98 0.77 -14.20
CA LEU A 151 -3.56 0.85 -14.56
C LEU A 151 -2.86 2.02 -13.86
N SER A 152 -3.52 3.17 -13.70
CA SER A 152 -2.93 4.35 -13.05
C SER A 152 -2.49 4.09 -11.62
N LEU A 153 -3.19 3.19 -10.91
CA LEU A 153 -2.85 2.80 -9.53
C LEU A 153 -1.59 1.93 -9.45
N LEU A 154 -1.19 1.33 -10.57
CA LEU A 154 -0.04 0.42 -10.68
C LEU A 154 1.23 1.14 -11.18
N VAL A 155 1.11 2.38 -11.63
CA VAL A 155 2.26 3.18 -12.09
C VAL A 155 3.23 3.42 -10.94
N GLN A 156 4.51 3.13 -11.19
CA GLN A 156 5.63 3.44 -10.33
C GLN A 156 6.47 4.53 -10.97
N THR A 157 7.03 5.43 -10.17
CA THR A 157 7.85 6.53 -10.70
C THR A 157 9.18 6.62 -9.97
N LYS A 158 10.29 6.69 -10.71
CA LYS A 158 11.64 6.90 -10.15
C LYS A 158 12.39 8.01 -10.86
N SER A 159 13.18 8.77 -10.10
CA SER A 159 14.06 9.81 -10.65
C SER A 159 15.25 9.18 -11.36
N LEU A 160 15.55 9.67 -12.55
CA LEU A 160 16.66 9.23 -13.38
C LEU A 160 17.92 10.02 -13.01
N GLY A 161 18.74 9.49 -12.12
CA GLY A 161 19.95 10.18 -11.65
C GLY A 161 21.13 10.10 -12.62
N LYS A 162 21.33 8.95 -13.27
CA LYS A 162 22.33 8.75 -14.32
C LYS A 162 21.88 7.65 -15.29
N MET A 163 22.51 7.56 -16.46
CA MET A 163 22.18 6.54 -17.45
C MET A 163 22.93 5.21 -17.23
N ASP A 164 24.08 5.26 -16.57
CA ASP A 164 24.96 4.11 -16.41
C ASP A 164 25.18 3.78 -14.93
N TYR A 165 24.57 2.68 -14.52
CA TYR A 165 24.69 2.06 -13.20
C TYR A 165 25.32 0.68 -13.36
N ASP A 166 26.10 0.24 -12.37
CA ASP A 166 26.67 -1.11 -12.35
C ASP A 166 25.58 -2.19 -12.31
N THR A 167 24.46 -1.87 -11.66
CA THR A 167 23.26 -2.72 -11.64
C THR A 167 22.21 -2.18 -12.60
N ARG A 168 21.63 -3.05 -13.42
CA ARG A 168 20.54 -2.68 -14.34
C ARG A 168 19.27 -2.37 -13.57
N LEU A 169 18.77 -1.14 -13.71
CA LEU A 169 17.58 -0.64 -13.02
C LEU A 169 16.40 -0.51 -13.99
N PRO A 170 15.16 -0.84 -13.58
CA PRO A 170 14.01 -0.84 -14.48
C PRO A 170 13.73 0.50 -15.19
N HIS A 171 13.75 1.61 -14.44
CA HIS A 171 13.52 2.95 -14.99
C HIS A 171 14.64 3.43 -15.92
N VAL A 172 15.88 2.97 -15.71
CA VAL A 172 17.03 3.31 -16.57
C VAL A 172 16.94 2.54 -17.89
N GLU A 173 16.65 1.24 -17.82
CA GLU A 173 16.46 0.41 -19.01
C GLU A 173 15.25 0.86 -19.83
N LEU A 174 14.16 1.27 -19.17
CA LEU A 174 13.03 1.88 -19.84
C LEU A 174 13.41 3.20 -20.52
N ALA A 175 14.16 4.09 -19.86
CA ALA A 175 14.62 5.33 -20.49
C ALA A 175 15.47 5.04 -21.74
N LYS A 176 16.38 4.05 -21.67
CA LYS A 176 17.15 3.58 -22.84
C LYS A 176 16.24 3.02 -23.95
N LYS A 177 15.19 2.27 -23.58
CA LYS A 177 14.19 1.72 -24.51
C LYS A 177 13.38 2.82 -25.20
N LEU A 178 12.89 3.80 -24.44
CA LEU A 178 12.14 4.96 -24.95
C LEU A 178 12.99 5.76 -25.94
N ARG A 179 14.25 6.04 -25.59
CA ARG A 179 15.16 6.77 -26.48
C ARG A 179 15.43 6.06 -27.81
N LYS A 180 15.38 4.73 -27.83
CA LYS A 180 15.48 3.93 -29.07
C LYS A 180 14.20 3.97 -29.90
N ARG A 181 13.03 4.13 -29.26
CA ARG A 181 11.72 4.24 -29.94
C ARG A 181 11.54 5.63 -30.53
N ASP A 182 11.74 6.65 -29.71
CA ASP A 182 11.71 8.06 -30.10
C ASP A 182 12.66 8.86 -29.20
N ALA A 183 13.70 9.44 -29.80
CA ALA A 183 14.68 10.22 -29.06
C ALA A 183 14.15 11.59 -28.63
N GLY A 184 13.10 12.12 -29.28
CA GLY A 184 12.58 13.46 -29.01
C GLY A 184 11.74 13.55 -27.73
N THR A 185 11.09 12.46 -27.34
CA THR A 185 10.21 12.38 -26.15
C THR A 185 10.84 11.62 -24.98
N ALA A 186 12.08 11.17 -25.13
CA ALA A 186 12.75 10.35 -24.12
C ALA A 186 13.13 11.15 -22.86
N PRO A 187 12.97 10.58 -21.65
CA PRO A 187 13.37 11.23 -20.41
C PRO A 187 14.87 11.55 -20.35
N SER A 188 15.19 12.72 -19.80
CA SER A 188 16.55 13.20 -19.54
C SER A 188 16.98 12.96 -18.10
N VAL A 189 18.29 13.07 -17.84
CA VAL A 189 18.82 12.98 -16.48
C VAL A 189 18.24 14.11 -15.62
N GLY A 190 17.73 13.76 -14.44
CA GLY A 190 16.96 14.65 -13.57
C GLY A 190 15.45 14.39 -13.63
N ASP A 191 14.95 13.86 -14.76
CA ASP A 191 13.53 13.60 -14.94
C ASP A 191 13.05 12.40 -14.13
N ARG A 192 11.73 12.31 -13.99
CA ARG A 192 11.07 11.16 -13.38
C ARG A 192 10.52 10.24 -14.47
N VAL A 193 10.92 8.98 -14.43
CA VAL A 193 10.45 7.95 -15.35
C VAL A 193 9.33 7.17 -14.67
N SER A 194 8.15 7.21 -15.30
CA SER A 194 6.99 6.42 -14.90
C SER A 194 6.96 5.11 -15.67
N TYR A 195 6.67 4.01 -14.98
CA TYR A 195 6.63 2.68 -15.59
C TYR A 195 5.66 1.76 -14.85
N VAL A 196 5.24 0.72 -15.56
CA VAL A 196 4.54 -0.43 -15.00
C VAL A 196 5.32 -1.71 -15.31
N VAL A 197 5.07 -2.77 -14.54
CA VAL A 197 5.71 -4.08 -14.77
C VAL A 197 4.76 -5.01 -15.50
N ILE A 198 5.09 -5.32 -16.75
CA ILE A 198 4.31 -6.24 -17.58
C ILE A 198 4.63 -7.70 -17.25
N GLN A 199 3.68 -8.58 -17.58
CA GLN A 199 3.85 -10.02 -17.51
C GLN A 199 4.97 -10.44 -18.46
N GLY A 200 5.94 -11.19 -17.93
CA GLY A 200 7.06 -11.73 -18.69
C GLY A 200 7.22 -13.23 -18.48
N ALA A 201 8.28 -13.79 -19.06
CA ALA A 201 8.63 -15.20 -18.88
C ALA A 201 9.06 -15.49 -17.42
N LYS A 202 8.90 -16.74 -16.99
CA LYS A 202 9.34 -17.15 -15.64
C LYS A 202 10.85 -16.93 -15.48
N GLY A 203 11.23 -16.20 -14.44
CA GLY A 203 12.64 -15.87 -14.18
C GLY A 203 13.17 -14.67 -14.97
N GLN A 204 12.36 -14.06 -15.84
CA GLN A 204 12.76 -12.85 -16.54
C GLN A 204 12.97 -11.70 -15.56
N ALA A 205 14.07 -10.96 -15.74
CA ALA A 205 14.44 -9.88 -14.85
C ALA A 205 13.40 -8.75 -14.87
N GLN A 206 13.21 -8.07 -13.73
CA GLN A 206 12.24 -6.98 -13.63
C GLN A 206 12.57 -5.83 -14.58
N TYR A 207 13.84 -5.52 -14.80
CA TYR A 207 14.24 -4.38 -15.63
C TYR A 207 13.90 -4.57 -17.12
N GLU A 208 13.75 -5.81 -17.60
CA GLU A 208 13.29 -6.10 -18.97
C GLU A 208 11.78 -5.96 -19.13
N ARG A 209 11.05 -6.13 -18.01
CA ARG A 209 9.59 -6.11 -17.94
C ARG A 209 9.03 -4.74 -17.56
N ALA A 210 9.88 -3.73 -17.37
CA ALA A 210 9.40 -2.37 -17.21
C ALA A 210 8.99 -1.81 -18.57
N GLU A 211 7.80 -1.22 -18.60
CA GLU A 211 7.24 -0.62 -19.80
C GLU A 211 6.51 0.68 -19.49
N ASP A 212 6.47 1.54 -20.50
CA ASP A 212 5.76 2.81 -20.43
C ASP A 212 4.23 2.58 -20.30
N PRO A 213 3.53 3.27 -19.39
CA PRO A 213 2.10 3.06 -19.19
C PRO A 213 1.23 3.32 -20.43
N LEU A 214 1.59 4.31 -21.27
CA LEU A 214 0.84 4.60 -22.50
C LEU A 214 1.07 3.48 -23.52
N TYR A 215 2.32 3.05 -23.69
CA TYR A 215 2.63 1.92 -24.56
C TYR A 215 1.87 0.65 -24.14
N VAL A 216 1.75 0.39 -22.83
CA VAL A 216 0.97 -0.73 -22.29
C VAL A 216 -0.51 -0.60 -22.62
N LEU A 217 -1.07 0.61 -22.50
CA LEU A 217 -2.48 0.89 -22.79
C LEU A 217 -2.79 0.70 -24.28
N GLU A 218 -1.98 1.29 -25.16
CA GLU A 218 -2.15 1.20 -26.61
C GLU A 218 -2.01 -0.23 -27.14
N ASN A 219 -1.08 -1.00 -26.56
CA ASN A 219 -0.76 -2.35 -27.01
C ASN A 219 -1.47 -3.45 -26.19
N ASN A 220 -2.29 -3.08 -25.21
CA ASN A 220 -3.01 -3.99 -24.32
C ASN A 220 -2.10 -5.07 -23.70
N LEU A 221 -0.93 -4.65 -23.20
CA LEU A 221 0.04 -5.58 -22.64
C LEU A 221 -0.42 -6.11 -21.27
N PRO A 222 -0.32 -7.43 -21.02
CA PRO A 222 -0.73 -8.01 -19.74
C PRO A 222 0.19 -7.54 -18.60
N ILE A 223 -0.39 -7.24 -17.44
CA ILE A 223 0.31 -6.80 -16.24
C ILE A 223 0.74 -7.99 -15.38
N ASP A 224 1.93 -7.93 -14.77
CA ASP A 224 2.37 -8.93 -13.79
C ASP A 224 1.70 -8.71 -12.43
N THR A 225 0.51 -9.27 -12.23
CA THR A 225 -0.23 -9.15 -10.96
C THR A 225 0.55 -9.71 -9.78
N GLN A 226 1.42 -10.73 -9.99
CA GLN A 226 2.20 -11.32 -8.92
C GLN A 226 3.25 -10.34 -8.40
N HIS A 227 3.92 -9.61 -9.31
CA HIS A 227 4.86 -8.56 -8.92
C HIS A 227 4.22 -7.54 -7.99
N TYR A 228 3.02 -7.06 -8.32
CA TYR A 228 2.30 -6.09 -7.51
C TYR A 228 1.77 -6.69 -6.20
N LEU A 229 1.33 -7.95 -6.21
CA LEU A 229 0.91 -8.65 -4.99
C LEU A 229 2.06 -8.72 -3.97
N GLU A 230 3.26 -9.10 -4.39
CA GLU A 230 4.45 -9.11 -3.52
C GLU A 230 4.82 -7.71 -3.02
N GLY A 231 4.61 -6.69 -3.86
CA GLY A 231 4.80 -5.28 -3.50
C GLY A 231 3.85 -4.80 -2.40
N ILE A 232 2.60 -5.27 -2.41
CA ILE A 232 1.57 -4.95 -1.40
C ILE A 232 1.75 -5.78 -0.13
N LYS A 233 2.17 -7.05 -0.27
CA LYS A 233 2.31 -8.00 0.84
C LYS A 233 3.25 -7.46 1.92
N LYS A 234 4.46 -7.04 1.55
CA LYS A 234 5.49 -6.63 2.55
C LYS A 234 5.06 -5.43 3.42
N PRO A 235 4.55 -4.31 2.87
CA PRO A 235 4.11 -3.18 3.68
C PRO A 235 2.93 -3.52 4.60
N LEU A 236 1.92 -4.20 4.07
CA LEU A 236 0.72 -4.49 4.84
C LEU A 236 0.96 -5.54 5.91
N CYS A 237 1.77 -6.57 5.65
CA CYS A 237 2.17 -7.53 6.69
C CYS A 237 2.80 -6.81 7.88
N ARG A 238 3.72 -5.85 7.65
CA ARG A 238 4.34 -5.07 8.72
C ARG A 238 3.34 -4.27 9.56
N ILE A 239 2.33 -3.68 8.92
CA ILE A 239 1.27 -2.96 9.64
C ILE A 239 0.43 -3.93 10.48
N PHE A 240 0.05 -5.07 9.90
CA PHE A 240 -0.79 -6.07 10.57
C PHE A 240 -0.04 -6.88 11.63
N GLU A 241 1.28 -7.02 11.57
CA GLU A 241 2.12 -7.67 12.60
C GLU A 241 1.89 -7.07 13.99
N GLY A 242 1.55 -5.77 14.06
CA GLY A 242 1.23 -5.10 15.32
C GLY A 242 -0.12 -5.48 15.94
N VAL A 243 -1.01 -6.17 15.20
CA VAL A 243 -2.38 -6.50 15.66
C VAL A 243 -2.76 -7.96 15.47
N MET A 244 -1.99 -8.75 14.72
CA MET A 244 -2.26 -10.16 14.49
C MET A 244 -0.98 -10.98 14.30
N SER A 245 -1.02 -12.26 14.68
CA SER A 245 0.14 -13.16 14.66
C SER A 245 0.52 -13.69 13.27
N ASN A 246 -0.42 -13.79 12.33
CA ASN A 246 -0.16 -14.30 10.98
C ASN A 246 -0.76 -13.41 9.86
N PRO A 247 -0.17 -12.25 9.57
CA PRO A 247 -0.63 -11.36 8.49
C PRO A 247 -0.56 -11.96 7.09
N GLU A 248 0.33 -12.94 6.86
CA GLU A 248 0.47 -13.57 5.55
C GLU A 248 -0.81 -14.29 5.10
N SER A 249 -1.63 -14.75 6.05
CA SER A 249 -2.94 -15.36 5.78
C SER A 249 -3.91 -14.43 5.03
N LEU A 250 -3.68 -13.10 5.01
CA LEU A 250 -4.51 -12.17 4.24
C LEU A 250 -4.25 -12.25 2.73
N PHE A 251 -3.12 -12.83 2.33
CA PHE A 251 -2.68 -12.93 0.94
C PHE A 251 -2.84 -14.35 0.37
N SER A 252 -3.47 -15.26 1.12
CA SER A 252 -3.78 -16.61 0.69
C SER A 252 -5.22 -16.97 1.10
N GLY A 253 -5.90 -17.78 0.30
CA GLY A 253 -7.27 -18.21 0.59
C GLY A 253 -8.17 -18.25 -0.63
N SER A 254 -9.47 -18.46 -0.39
CA SER A 254 -10.48 -18.57 -1.44
C SER A 254 -10.56 -17.31 -2.33
N HIS A 255 -10.36 -16.12 -1.74
CA HIS A 255 -10.35 -14.84 -2.47
C HIS A 255 -9.21 -14.72 -3.49
N THR A 256 -8.11 -15.47 -3.29
CA THR A 256 -6.97 -15.51 -4.22
C THR A 256 -7.05 -16.59 -5.30
N MET A 257 -8.01 -17.52 -5.19
CA MET A 257 -8.14 -18.62 -6.14
C MET A 257 -8.66 -18.17 -7.51
N LYS A 258 -9.52 -17.15 -7.53
CA LYS A 258 -10.06 -16.59 -8.77
C LYS A 258 -9.05 -15.63 -9.40
N ARG A 259 -8.36 -16.11 -10.43
CA ARG A 259 -7.37 -15.32 -11.19
C ARG A 259 -7.84 -15.10 -12.62
N THR A 260 -7.70 -13.86 -13.10
CA THR A 260 -7.92 -13.52 -14.51
C THR A 260 -6.56 -13.42 -15.19
N VAL A 261 -6.32 -14.25 -16.20
CA VAL A 261 -5.07 -14.22 -16.96
C VAL A 261 -5.34 -13.57 -18.31
N SER A 262 -4.75 -12.40 -18.52
CA SER A 262 -4.75 -11.73 -19.82
C SER A 262 -3.61 -12.29 -20.67
N ILE A 263 -3.92 -12.68 -21.90
CA ILE A 263 -2.92 -13.16 -22.86
C ILE A 263 -2.63 -12.03 -23.83
N SER A 264 -1.35 -11.70 -24.04
CA SER A 264 -0.95 -10.73 -25.07
C SER A 264 -1.36 -11.22 -26.45
N THR A 265 -1.96 -10.34 -27.25
CA THR A 265 -2.38 -10.62 -28.62
C THR A 265 -1.26 -10.43 -29.65
N GLN A 266 -0.11 -9.86 -29.26
CA GLN A 266 0.94 -9.44 -30.20
C GLN A 266 2.07 -10.46 -30.41
N GLY A 267 2.07 -11.60 -29.71
CA GLY A 267 3.10 -12.63 -29.87
C GLY A 267 2.96 -13.47 -31.15
N ALA A 268 4.06 -14.01 -31.67
CA ALA A 268 3.99 -14.97 -32.78
C ALA A 268 3.10 -16.19 -32.43
N LEU A 269 3.14 -16.63 -31.17
CA LEU A 269 2.32 -17.72 -30.64
C LEU A 269 0.84 -17.35 -30.46
N SER A 270 0.49 -16.09 -30.18
CA SER A 270 -0.91 -15.69 -29.97
C SER A 270 -1.74 -15.78 -31.25
N LYS A 271 -1.11 -15.75 -32.42
CA LYS A 271 -1.77 -15.98 -33.72
C LYS A 271 -2.27 -17.42 -33.89
N PHE A 272 -1.73 -18.38 -33.14
CA PHE A 272 -2.12 -19.79 -33.20
C PHE A 272 -3.06 -20.20 -32.05
N VAL A 273 -3.38 -19.28 -31.13
CA VAL A 273 -4.30 -19.55 -30.02
C VAL A 273 -5.75 -19.53 -30.53
N GLN A 274 -6.43 -20.68 -30.44
CA GLN A 274 -7.85 -20.77 -30.74
C GLN A 274 -8.68 -20.45 -29.48
N ARG A 275 -9.74 -19.65 -29.65
CA ARG A 275 -10.69 -19.35 -28.57
C ARG A 275 -11.61 -20.55 -28.35
N GLY A 276 -11.43 -21.24 -27.22
CA GLY A 276 -12.36 -22.27 -26.78
C GLY A 276 -13.64 -21.66 -26.21
N VAL A 277 -14.79 -22.29 -26.46
CA VAL A 277 -16.07 -21.88 -25.86
C VAL A 277 -16.15 -22.48 -24.46
N GLN A 278 -16.58 -21.68 -23.48
CA GLN A 278 -16.76 -22.10 -22.09
C GLN A 278 -18.17 -21.79 -21.63
N CYS A 279 -18.73 -22.68 -20.80
CA CYS A 279 -20.00 -22.46 -20.13
C CYS A 279 -19.93 -21.19 -19.27
N VAL A 280 -20.86 -20.26 -19.45
CA VAL A 280 -20.93 -18.99 -18.70
C VAL A 280 -21.13 -19.22 -17.20
N GLY A 281 -21.87 -20.27 -16.83
CA GLY A 281 -22.13 -20.62 -15.43
C GLY A 281 -20.93 -21.24 -14.70
N CYS A 282 -20.37 -22.32 -15.24
CA CYS A 282 -19.35 -23.12 -14.54
C CYS A 282 -17.96 -23.15 -15.19
N ARG A 283 -17.76 -22.46 -16.32
CA ARG A 283 -16.50 -22.39 -17.10
C ARG A 283 -16.00 -23.71 -17.67
N SER A 284 -16.80 -24.78 -17.64
CA SER A 284 -16.47 -26.02 -18.33
C SER A 284 -16.35 -25.77 -19.83
N VAL A 285 -15.37 -26.38 -20.48
CA VAL A 285 -15.21 -26.29 -21.95
C VAL A 285 -16.43 -26.94 -22.62
N ILE A 286 -17.02 -26.24 -23.59
CA ILE A 286 -18.18 -26.69 -24.38
C ILE A 286 -17.87 -26.56 -25.87
N ARG A 287 -18.63 -27.26 -26.72
CA ARG A 287 -18.44 -27.21 -28.18
C ARG A 287 -19.15 -26.01 -28.79
N GLU A 288 -20.36 -25.72 -28.33
CA GLU A 288 -21.23 -24.67 -28.85
C GLU A 288 -22.22 -24.21 -27.76
N GLY A 289 -22.85 -23.05 -27.98
CA GLY A 289 -23.80 -22.44 -27.05
C GLY A 289 -23.14 -21.70 -25.87
N ALA A 290 -23.96 -21.25 -24.92
CA ALA A 290 -23.52 -20.46 -23.76
C ALA A 290 -23.43 -21.28 -22.45
N LEU A 291 -24.20 -22.37 -22.33
CA LEU A 291 -24.30 -23.17 -21.11
C LEU A 291 -24.02 -24.65 -21.38
N CYS A 292 -23.42 -25.34 -20.41
CA CYS A 292 -23.34 -26.80 -20.42
C CYS A 292 -24.67 -27.41 -19.92
N ARG A 293 -24.88 -28.71 -20.18
CA ARG A 293 -26.11 -29.43 -19.82
C ARG A 293 -26.53 -29.25 -18.36
N ARG A 294 -25.57 -29.21 -17.42
CA ARG A 294 -25.85 -29.01 -16.00
C ARG A 294 -26.30 -27.59 -15.67
N CYS A 295 -25.72 -26.58 -16.33
CA CYS A 295 -26.07 -25.18 -16.06
C CYS A 295 -27.36 -24.74 -16.75
N GLN A 296 -27.89 -25.52 -17.69
CA GLN A 296 -29.19 -25.25 -18.32
C GLN A 296 -30.34 -25.28 -17.31
N GLU A 297 -30.27 -26.12 -16.26
CA GLU A 297 -31.27 -26.17 -15.20
C GLU A 297 -31.41 -24.83 -14.45
N ASN A 298 -30.31 -24.08 -14.33
CA ASN A 298 -30.26 -22.78 -13.65
C ASN A 298 -30.08 -21.62 -14.65
N GLU A 299 -30.52 -21.77 -15.89
CA GLU A 299 -30.30 -20.79 -16.97
C GLU A 299 -30.83 -19.40 -16.60
N ALA A 300 -32.07 -19.32 -16.11
CA ALA A 300 -32.71 -18.06 -15.76
C ALA A 300 -31.88 -17.25 -14.73
N GLU A 301 -31.38 -17.93 -13.69
CA GLU A 301 -30.55 -17.30 -12.65
C GLU A 301 -29.22 -16.80 -13.21
N ILE A 302 -28.56 -17.61 -14.06
CA ILE A 302 -27.29 -17.24 -14.69
C ILE A 302 -27.47 -16.02 -15.60
N VAL A 303 -28.55 -15.99 -16.39
CA VAL A 303 -28.86 -14.87 -17.29
C VAL A 303 -29.12 -13.60 -16.50
N VAL A 304 -29.96 -13.65 -15.45
CA VAL A 304 -30.23 -12.49 -14.59
C VAL A 304 -28.95 -11.93 -13.97
N ASN A 305 -28.08 -12.80 -13.44
CA ASN A 305 -26.81 -12.37 -12.87
C ASN A 305 -25.88 -11.72 -13.91
N LYS A 306 -25.84 -12.24 -15.14
CA LYS A 306 -25.02 -11.67 -16.22
C LYS A 306 -25.58 -10.37 -16.77
N MET A 307 -26.90 -10.24 -16.85
CA MET A 307 -27.57 -8.98 -17.22
C MET A 307 -27.30 -7.89 -16.19
N ALA A 308 -27.32 -8.23 -14.89
CA ALA A 308 -26.97 -7.29 -13.83
C ALA A 308 -25.50 -6.82 -13.95
N GLU A 309 -24.55 -7.74 -14.17
CA GLU A 309 -23.14 -7.40 -14.41
C GLU A 309 -22.96 -6.49 -15.65
N MET A 310 -23.71 -6.75 -16.73
CA MET A 310 -23.67 -5.94 -17.94
C MET A 310 -24.23 -4.53 -17.70
N ALA A 311 -25.39 -4.42 -17.05
CA ALA A 311 -26.01 -3.13 -16.75
C ALA A 311 -25.13 -2.24 -15.86
N GLU A 312 -24.42 -2.83 -14.89
CA GLU A 312 -23.44 -2.10 -14.06
C GLU A 312 -22.31 -1.53 -14.92
N LYS A 313 -21.80 -2.31 -15.88
CA LYS A 313 -20.71 -1.90 -16.78
C LYS A 313 -21.15 -0.85 -17.79
N GLU A 314 -22.36 -0.95 -18.33
CA GLU A 314 -22.94 0.06 -19.23
C GLU A 314 -23.13 1.40 -18.53
N LYS A 315 -23.59 1.36 -17.27
CA LYS A 315 -23.71 2.55 -16.44
C LYS A 315 -22.33 3.18 -16.19
N GLU A 316 -21.36 2.40 -15.73
CA GLU A 316 -19.99 2.88 -15.47
C GLU A 316 -19.37 3.50 -16.73
N HIS A 317 -19.52 2.85 -17.89
CA HIS A 317 -19.07 3.40 -19.17
C HIS A 317 -19.76 4.74 -19.47
N SER A 318 -21.08 4.80 -19.38
CA SER A 318 -21.84 6.01 -19.69
C SER A 318 -21.47 7.18 -18.78
N ASP A 319 -21.31 6.92 -17.48
CA ASP A 319 -20.92 7.92 -16.48
C ASP A 319 -19.52 8.49 -16.80
N LEU A 320 -18.54 7.62 -17.10
CA LEU A 320 -17.17 8.04 -17.43
C LEU A 320 -17.11 8.88 -18.72
N TRP A 321 -17.80 8.45 -19.79
CA TRP A 321 -17.83 9.17 -21.05
C TRP A 321 -18.57 10.51 -20.96
N THR A 322 -19.62 10.58 -20.15
CA THR A 322 -20.35 11.83 -19.88
C THR A 322 -19.49 12.80 -19.10
N GLU A 323 -18.70 12.34 -18.13
CA GLU A 323 -17.78 13.19 -17.38
C GLU A 323 -16.68 13.78 -18.28
N CYS A 324 -16.18 13.04 -19.28
CA CYS A 324 -15.25 13.58 -20.27
C CYS A 324 -15.82 14.71 -21.15
N GLN A 325 -17.14 14.91 -21.17
CA GLN A 325 -17.78 16.00 -21.91
C GLN A 325 -17.96 17.29 -21.09
N ARG A 326 -17.82 17.23 -19.76
CA ARG A 326 -17.98 18.37 -18.85
C ARG A 326 -16.74 19.25 -18.80
#